data_AF-A0A3M7CC02-F1
#
_entry.id   AF-A0A3M7CC02-F1
#
_cell.length_a   1.000
_cell.length_b   1.000
_cell.length_c   1.000
_cell.angle_alpha   90.00
_cell.angle_beta   90.00
_cell.angle_gamma   90.00
#
_symmetry.space_group_name_H-M   'P 1'
#
loop_
_entity.id
_entity.type
_entity.pdbx_description
1 polymer ?
#
loop_
_entity_poly.entity_id
_entity_poly.type
_entity_poly.pdbx_seq_one_letter_code
_entity_poly.pdbx_strand_id
1 'polypeptide(L)'
;MYGKTTAPRTLPPNELPHQPTNPHIMGNAPRPSDPAQEPINLMRGWPNPSLLPASLIRTAATTALSDPTIAQPGLLYGPDEGYEPCRSAIATWLTTFYRPREGPIPATRICMTGGASQNLGCMLSTFSDPAYTRNVWIVAPAYMLAFRVFEQDAGFAGRLRAVPEDEEGIDIAYLRAEMGKSERQAAEEQGNRRGPRYKPSRPWAKVYKHVVYCVPTFANPSSRTMSLRRRRELVRLAREYDALVVADDVYDFLQWPAKKPGGHSAPSGGEEEAVKTAHLPRLVDVDREIDGGTGRPGADGFGNACSNGSFSKIGGPGLRCGWVEGSERFAYGVSQT
;
A
#
# COMPACT_ATOMS: atom_id res chain seq x y z
N MET A 1 -67.77 -5.55 15.13
CA MET A 1 -67.86 -7.03 15.15
C MET A 1 -66.45 -7.57 15.23
N TYR A 2 -66.18 -8.35 16.29
CA TYR A 2 -64.86 -8.81 16.72
C TYR A 2 -64.20 -9.77 15.71
N GLY A 3 -62.88 -9.64 15.55
CA GLY A 3 -62.02 -10.55 14.78
C GLY A 3 -60.62 -10.69 15.42
N LYS A 4 -60.58 -11.52 16.48
CA LYS A 4 -59.46 -12.15 17.20
C LYS A 4 -58.01 -11.70 16.95
N THR A 5 -57.41 -11.20 18.03
CA THR A 5 -55.99 -11.11 18.36
C THR A 5 -55.35 -12.50 18.52
N THR A 6 -54.17 -12.72 17.92
CA THR A 6 -53.22 -13.77 18.31
C THR A 6 -51.84 -13.13 18.52
N ALA A 7 -51.29 -13.33 19.72
CA ALA A 7 -49.99 -12.81 20.16
C ALA A 7 -48.82 -13.40 19.36
N PRO A 8 -47.70 -12.67 19.19
CA PRO A 8 -46.49 -13.23 18.60
C PRO A 8 -45.80 -14.18 19.59
N ARG A 9 -45.52 -15.41 19.13
CA ARG A 9 -44.64 -16.37 19.83
C ARG A 9 -43.23 -15.79 19.88
N THR A 10 -42.68 -15.64 21.08
CA THR A 10 -41.26 -15.40 21.34
C THR A 10 -40.43 -16.56 20.80
N LEU A 11 -39.51 -16.27 19.87
CA LEU A 11 -38.47 -17.20 19.44
C LEU A 11 -37.41 -17.33 20.54
N PRO A 12 -36.87 -18.52 20.83
CA PRO A 12 -35.72 -18.68 21.72
C PRO A 12 -34.46 -18.06 21.09
N PRO A 13 -33.46 -17.67 21.91
CA PRO A 13 -32.26 -17.02 21.42
C PRO A 13 -31.49 -17.96 20.47
N ASN A 14 -31.23 -17.48 19.25
CA ASN A 14 -30.42 -18.16 18.23
C ASN A 14 -29.03 -18.53 18.80
N GLU A 15 -28.78 -19.82 18.96
CA GLU A 15 -27.46 -20.39 18.80
C GLU A 15 -26.99 -20.10 17.37
N LEU A 16 -25.79 -19.54 17.23
CA LEU A 16 -25.15 -19.35 15.94
C LEU A 16 -25.02 -20.71 15.23
N PRO A 17 -25.39 -20.84 13.95
CA PRO A 17 -25.22 -22.10 13.24
C PRO A 17 -23.73 -22.42 13.16
N HIS A 18 -23.33 -23.54 13.75
CA HIS A 18 -22.03 -24.17 13.51
C HIS A 18 -21.85 -24.30 11.98
N GLN A 19 -20.92 -23.51 11.42
CA GLN A 19 -20.52 -23.69 10.04
C GLN A 19 -19.91 -25.10 9.90
N PRO A 20 -20.39 -25.93 8.95
CA PRO A 20 -19.74 -27.19 8.65
C PRO A 20 -18.36 -26.86 8.07
N THR A 21 -17.31 -27.28 8.78
CA THR A 21 -15.95 -27.34 8.25
C THR A 21 -15.98 -28.32 7.08
N ASN A 22 -16.13 -27.81 5.86
CA ASN A 22 -16.12 -28.63 4.66
C ASN A 22 -14.68 -29.15 4.43
N PRO A 23 -14.38 -30.45 4.64
CA PRO A 23 -13.01 -30.98 4.56
C PRO A 23 -12.51 -31.16 3.12
N HIS A 24 -13.33 -30.83 2.11
CA HIS A 24 -13.15 -31.32 0.74
C HIS A 24 -12.54 -30.33 -0.27
N ILE A 25 -11.90 -29.25 0.18
CA ILE A 25 -10.96 -28.49 -0.67
C ILE A 25 -9.52 -28.87 -0.30
N MET A 26 -9.22 -30.17 -0.25
CA MET A 26 -7.85 -30.67 -0.36
C MET A 26 -7.58 -30.96 -1.83
N GLY A 27 -6.87 -30.05 -2.50
CA GLY A 27 -6.23 -30.40 -3.76
C GLY A 27 -5.21 -31.50 -3.49
N ASN A 28 -5.34 -32.65 -4.17
CA ASN A 28 -4.42 -33.76 -4.43
C ASN A 28 -3.24 -34.06 -3.47
N ALA A 29 -3.26 -33.64 -2.22
CA ALA A 29 -2.27 -34.01 -1.22
C ALA A 29 -2.62 -35.41 -0.69
N PRO A 30 -1.70 -36.39 -0.74
CA PRO A 30 -1.95 -37.70 -0.15
C PRO A 30 -2.28 -37.55 1.34
N ARG A 31 -3.29 -38.29 1.80
CA ARG A 31 -3.65 -38.31 3.22
C ARG A 31 -2.47 -38.87 4.04
N PRO A 32 -2.08 -38.23 5.15
CA PRO A 32 -1.01 -38.74 6.00
C PRO A 32 -1.33 -40.16 6.49
N SER A 33 -0.34 -41.05 6.45
CA SER A 33 -0.45 -42.42 6.95
C SER A 33 -0.38 -42.52 8.48
N ASP A 34 -0.11 -41.41 9.18
CA ASP A 34 0.03 -41.33 10.64
C ASP A 34 -0.69 -40.07 11.17
N PRO A 35 -1.70 -40.20 12.07
CA PRO A 35 -2.40 -39.08 12.69
C PRO A 35 -1.51 -38.21 13.60
N ALA A 36 -0.28 -38.62 13.91
CA ALA A 36 0.69 -37.85 14.71
C ALA A 36 1.47 -36.79 13.90
N GLN A 37 1.32 -36.73 12.57
CA GLN A 37 1.97 -35.73 11.73
C GLN A 37 0.94 -34.89 10.99
N GLU A 38 0.42 -33.85 11.66
CA GLU A 38 -0.28 -32.79 10.95
C GLU A 38 0.68 -32.14 9.93
N PRO A 39 0.33 -32.13 8.64
CA PRO A 39 1.20 -31.53 7.62
C PRO A 39 1.28 -30.02 7.84
N ILE A 40 2.50 -29.48 7.78
CA ILE A 40 2.73 -28.03 7.86
C ILE A 40 2.11 -27.38 6.61
N ASN A 41 1.09 -26.55 6.82
CA ASN A 41 0.41 -25.84 5.72
C ASN A 41 1.19 -24.59 5.31
N LEU A 42 1.96 -24.69 4.22
CA LEU A 42 2.65 -23.56 3.59
C LEU A 42 1.84 -22.92 2.45
N MET A 43 0.61 -23.38 2.20
CA MET A 43 -0.24 -22.88 1.12
C MET A 43 -1.03 -21.63 1.52
N ARG A 44 -1.32 -21.46 2.82
CA ARG A 44 -2.06 -20.31 3.33
C ARG A 44 -1.10 -19.28 3.93
N GLY A 45 -1.08 -18.08 3.36
CA GLY A 45 -0.35 -16.92 3.91
C GLY A 45 -1.06 -16.27 5.11
N TRP A 46 -1.64 -17.06 6.01
CA TRP A 46 -2.24 -16.56 7.24
C TRP A 46 -1.16 -16.36 8.31
N PRO A 47 -1.23 -15.28 9.11
CA PRO A 47 -0.30 -15.12 10.22
C PRO A 47 -0.48 -16.25 11.24
N ASN A 48 0.61 -16.63 11.91
CA ASN A 48 0.53 -17.52 13.05
C ASN A 48 -0.34 -16.85 14.15
N PRO A 49 -1.33 -17.54 14.75
CA PRO A 49 -2.17 -16.97 15.80
C PRO A 49 -1.41 -16.36 16.97
N SER A 50 -0.20 -16.85 17.30
CA SER A 50 0.63 -16.29 18.36
C SER A 50 1.16 -14.88 18.05
N LEU A 51 1.23 -14.50 16.77
CA LEU A 51 1.65 -13.18 16.32
C LEU A 51 0.50 -12.17 16.28
N LEU A 52 -0.74 -12.59 16.57
CA LEU A 52 -1.89 -11.69 16.56
C LEU A 52 -1.86 -10.76 17.78
N PRO A 53 -1.88 -9.43 17.60
CA PRO A 53 -1.65 -8.47 18.69
C PRO A 53 -2.91 -8.18 19.53
N ALA A 54 -3.71 -9.20 19.84
CA ALA A 54 -5.00 -9.04 20.52
C ALA A 54 -4.88 -8.34 21.88
N SER A 55 -3.84 -8.66 22.65
CA SER A 55 -3.57 -8.01 23.95
C SER A 55 -3.20 -6.53 23.79
N LEU A 56 -2.37 -6.20 22.80
CA LEU A 56 -1.96 -4.82 22.51
C LEU A 56 -3.15 -3.98 22.05
N ILE A 57 -3.99 -4.52 21.14
CA ILE A 57 -5.21 -3.85 20.67
C ILE A 57 -6.17 -3.61 21.84
N ARG A 58 -6.39 -4.61 22.71
CA ARG A 58 -7.23 -4.46 23.90
C ARG A 58 -6.73 -3.34 24.81
N THR A 59 -5.43 -3.34 25.12
CA THR A 59 -4.84 -2.30 25.98
C THR A 59 -4.99 -0.92 25.35
N ALA A 60 -4.68 -0.76 24.05
CA ALA A 60 -4.82 0.52 23.35
C ALA A 60 -6.27 1.01 23.34
N ALA A 61 -7.24 0.12 23.09
CA ALA A 61 -8.66 0.46 23.12
C ALA A 61 -9.11 0.91 24.51
N THR A 62 -8.72 0.20 25.57
CA THR A 62 -9.02 0.61 26.95
C THR A 62 -8.44 1.98 27.26
N THR A 63 -7.17 2.22 26.91
CA THR A 63 -6.52 3.52 27.13
C THR A 63 -7.26 4.65 26.41
N ALA A 64 -7.56 4.48 25.12
CA ALA A 64 -8.22 5.51 24.32
C ALA A 64 -9.65 5.81 24.78
N LEU A 65 -10.40 4.78 25.22
CA LEU A 65 -11.80 4.92 25.64
C LEU A 65 -11.96 5.37 27.09
N SER A 66 -10.92 5.20 27.92
CA SER A 66 -10.96 5.61 29.34
C SER A 66 -10.62 7.09 29.54
N ASP A 67 -9.94 7.71 28.59
CA ASP A 67 -9.62 9.14 28.61
C ASP A 67 -10.64 9.94 27.78
N PRO A 68 -11.51 10.75 28.40
CA PRO A 68 -12.50 11.55 27.67
C PRO A 68 -11.90 12.50 26.64
N THR A 69 -10.66 12.95 26.83
CA THR A 69 -9.96 13.86 25.90
C THR A 69 -9.59 13.17 24.59
N ILE A 70 -9.51 11.84 24.58
CA ILE A 70 -9.26 11.01 23.38
C ILE A 70 -10.58 10.42 22.89
N ALA A 71 -11.38 9.85 23.78
CA ALA A 71 -12.61 9.14 23.46
C ALA A 71 -13.64 10.05 22.76
N GLN A 72 -13.87 11.26 23.29
CA GLN A 72 -14.88 12.16 22.74
C GLN A 72 -14.56 12.59 21.30
N PRO A 73 -13.38 13.18 20.99
CA PRO A 73 -13.06 13.53 19.61
C PRO A 73 -12.93 12.30 18.69
N GLY A 74 -12.46 11.16 19.22
CA GLY A 74 -12.36 9.91 18.45
C GLY A 74 -13.71 9.30 18.03
N LEU A 75 -14.81 9.69 18.68
CA LEU A 75 -16.17 9.25 18.37
C LEU A 75 -16.96 10.27 17.54
N LEU A 76 -16.37 11.41 17.20
CA LEU A 76 -16.97 12.47 16.39
C LEU A 76 -16.37 12.49 14.98
N TYR A 77 -16.93 13.33 14.11
CA TYR A 77 -16.30 13.62 12.81
C TYR A 77 -14.91 14.22 13.02
N GLY A 78 -13.92 13.65 12.31
CA GLY A 78 -12.54 14.07 12.38
C GLY A 78 -12.07 14.80 11.11
N PRO A 79 -10.80 15.26 11.11
CA PRO A 79 -10.16 15.84 9.93
C PRO A 79 -10.05 14.83 8.78
N ASP A 80 -10.08 15.31 7.54
CA ASP A 80 -10.00 14.51 6.31
C ASP A 80 -8.71 13.67 6.24
N GLU A 81 -7.57 14.23 6.69
CA GLU A 81 -6.28 13.52 6.72
C GLU A 81 -6.25 12.39 7.76
N GLY A 82 -7.20 12.40 8.70
CA GLY A 82 -7.26 11.52 9.85
C GLY A 82 -6.68 12.12 11.12
N TYR A 83 -6.92 11.41 12.22
CA TYR A 83 -6.56 11.81 13.58
C TYR A 83 -5.06 12.14 13.70
N GLU A 84 -4.75 13.40 14.03
CA GLU A 84 -3.38 13.93 14.01
C GLU A 84 -2.41 13.14 14.90
N PRO A 85 -2.75 12.76 16.15
CA PRO A 85 -1.83 12.00 16.98
C PRO A 85 -1.46 10.63 16.40
N CYS A 86 -2.38 10.00 15.64
CA CYS A 86 -2.08 8.76 14.93
C CYS A 86 -1.10 9.00 13.77
N ARG A 87 -1.32 10.05 12.97
CA ARG A 87 -0.41 10.44 11.89
C ARG A 87 0.98 10.79 12.42
N SER A 88 1.06 11.53 13.51
CA SER A 88 2.32 11.86 14.20
C SER A 88 3.04 10.61 14.71
N ALA A 89 2.33 9.66 15.32
CA ALA A 89 2.90 8.38 15.75
C ALA A 89 3.47 7.57 14.57
N ILE A 90 2.74 7.49 13.45
CA ILE A 90 3.21 6.84 12.21
C ILE A 90 4.46 7.57 11.70
N ALA A 91 4.42 8.90 11.61
CA ALA A 91 5.53 9.70 11.09
C ALA A 91 6.80 9.56 11.95
N THR A 92 6.66 9.52 13.29
CA THR A 92 7.76 9.21 14.21
C THR A 92 8.31 7.82 13.97
N TRP A 93 7.46 6.79 13.89
CA TRP A 93 7.90 5.42 13.63
C TRP A 93 8.67 5.29 12.31
N LEU A 94 8.12 5.84 11.23
CA LEU A 94 8.75 5.85 9.91
C LEU A 94 10.09 6.61 9.94
N THR A 95 10.15 7.74 10.65
CA THR A 95 11.41 8.50 10.83
C THR A 95 12.47 7.67 11.53
N THR A 96 12.12 7.03 12.65
CA THR A 96 13.06 6.21 13.43
C THR A 96 13.54 5.00 12.65
N PHE A 97 12.64 4.34 11.92
CA PHE A 97 12.92 3.12 11.18
C PHE A 97 13.71 3.38 9.89
N TYR A 98 13.30 4.36 9.07
CA TYR A 98 13.91 4.64 7.76
C TYR A 98 15.06 5.63 7.79
N ARG A 99 15.13 6.49 8.82
CA ARG A 99 16.17 7.52 8.98
C ARG A 99 16.42 8.33 7.69
N PRO A 100 15.37 8.94 7.11
CA PRO A 100 15.49 9.66 5.84
C PRO A 100 16.51 10.80 5.94
N ARG A 101 17.29 10.99 4.86
CA ARG A 101 18.39 11.96 4.80
C ARG A 101 17.94 13.42 4.88
N GLU A 102 16.74 13.71 4.36
CA GLU A 102 16.13 15.05 4.37
C GLU A 102 15.62 15.47 5.76
N GLY A 103 15.78 14.63 6.79
CA GLY A 103 15.31 14.88 8.14
C GLY A 103 13.96 14.22 8.46
N PRO A 104 13.42 14.47 9.66
CA PRO A 104 12.21 13.81 10.15
C PRO A 104 11.01 13.92 9.21
N ILE A 105 10.19 12.87 9.17
CA ILE A 105 8.93 12.85 8.43
C ILE A 105 7.89 13.61 9.28
N PRO A 106 7.32 14.73 8.80
CA PRO A 106 6.21 15.38 9.48
C PRO A 106 4.88 14.68 9.20
N ALA A 107 3.91 14.83 10.11
CA ALA A 107 2.56 14.27 9.98
C ALA A 107 1.77 14.82 8.78
N THR A 108 2.15 15.99 8.24
CA THR A 108 1.61 16.60 7.01
C THR A 108 1.87 15.76 5.76
N ARG A 109 2.84 14.82 5.82
CA ARG A 109 3.12 13.87 4.73
C ARG A 109 2.35 12.57 4.83
N ILE A 110 1.57 12.39 5.89
CA ILE A 110 0.81 11.16 6.16
C ILE A 110 -0.68 11.47 6.03
N CYS A 111 -1.41 10.65 5.30
CA CYS A 111 -2.88 10.65 5.30
C CYS A 111 -3.37 9.24 5.64
N MET A 112 -4.31 9.15 6.58
CA MET A 112 -4.93 7.90 6.98
C MET A 112 -5.87 7.40 5.88
N THR A 113 -5.96 6.08 5.72
CA THR A 113 -6.85 5.43 4.74
C THR A 113 -7.41 4.14 5.31
N GLY A 114 -8.40 3.52 4.66
CA GLY A 114 -8.92 2.21 5.05
C GLY A 114 -8.07 1.02 4.62
N GLY A 115 -6.75 1.21 4.52
CA GLY A 115 -5.78 0.20 4.13
C GLY A 115 -5.35 0.29 2.67
N ALA A 116 -4.31 -0.50 2.33
CA ALA A 116 -3.59 -0.37 1.05
C ALA A 116 -4.48 -0.42 -0.22
N SER A 117 -5.53 -1.24 -0.22
CA SER A 117 -6.44 -1.34 -1.38
C SER A 117 -7.36 -0.12 -1.51
N GLN A 118 -7.89 0.42 -0.41
CA GLN A 118 -8.70 1.65 -0.48
C GLN A 118 -7.82 2.84 -0.85
N ASN A 119 -6.59 2.87 -0.34
CA ASN A 119 -5.63 3.92 -0.68
C ASN A 119 -5.36 3.99 -2.18
N LEU A 120 -5.25 2.85 -2.89
CA LEU A 120 -5.16 2.85 -4.35
C LEU A 120 -6.34 3.58 -5.00
N GLY A 121 -7.57 3.32 -4.54
CA GLY A 121 -8.77 4.01 -5.02
C GLY A 121 -8.73 5.52 -4.76
N CYS A 122 -8.33 5.95 -3.56
CA CYS A 122 -8.18 7.37 -3.20
C CYS A 122 -7.12 8.05 -4.08
N MET A 123 -5.92 7.46 -4.18
CA MET A 123 -4.85 8.00 -5.02
C MET A 123 -5.28 8.13 -6.48
N LEU A 124 -5.90 7.11 -7.07
CA LEU A 124 -6.35 7.17 -8.47
C LEU A 124 -7.49 8.18 -8.66
N SER A 125 -8.35 8.36 -7.66
CA SER A 125 -9.47 9.30 -7.74
C SER A 125 -9.00 10.77 -7.78
N THR A 126 -7.88 11.10 -7.13
CA THR A 126 -7.29 12.45 -7.19
C THR A 126 -6.27 12.60 -8.30
N PHE A 127 -5.40 11.60 -8.48
CA PHE A 127 -4.16 11.75 -9.25
C PHE A 127 -4.18 11.10 -10.64
N SER A 128 -5.33 10.59 -11.07
CA SER A 128 -5.50 10.02 -12.40
C SER A 128 -6.82 10.46 -13.05
N ASP A 129 -6.83 10.43 -14.38
CA ASP A 129 -8.02 10.69 -15.18
C ASP A 129 -8.03 9.69 -16.34
N PRO A 130 -9.04 8.83 -16.47
CA PRO A 130 -9.03 7.79 -17.49
C PRO A 130 -9.03 8.35 -18.93
N ALA A 131 -9.33 9.63 -19.16
CA ALA A 131 -9.21 10.26 -20.48
C ALA A 131 -7.84 10.90 -20.76
N TYR A 132 -6.93 10.97 -19.78
CA TYR A 132 -5.63 11.63 -19.90
C TYR A 132 -4.46 10.74 -19.44
N THR A 133 -4.62 10.04 -18.32
CA THR A 133 -3.68 9.02 -17.85
C THR A 133 -3.70 7.85 -18.83
N ARG A 134 -2.55 7.51 -19.40
CA ARG A 134 -2.38 6.68 -20.59
C ARG A 134 -2.44 5.20 -20.25
N ASN A 135 -1.55 4.76 -19.37
CA ASN A 135 -1.43 3.37 -18.96
C ASN A 135 -1.12 3.25 -17.46
N VAL A 136 -1.49 2.11 -16.90
CA VAL A 136 -1.03 1.64 -15.58
C VAL A 136 0.00 0.54 -15.82
N TRP A 137 1.24 0.81 -15.43
CA TRP A 137 2.38 -0.10 -15.57
C TRP A 137 2.52 -0.92 -14.29
N ILE A 138 2.46 -2.23 -14.41
CA ILE A 138 2.46 -3.17 -13.29
C ILE A 138 3.67 -4.08 -13.42
N VAL A 139 4.53 -4.10 -12.40
CA VAL A 139 5.65 -5.06 -12.36
C VAL A 139 5.10 -6.48 -12.29
N ALA A 140 5.55 -7.36 -13.18
CA ALA A 140 5.07 -8.72 -13.31
C ALA A 140 6.17 -9.73 -12.90
N PRO A 141 5.87 -10.73 -12.07
CA PRO A 141 4.54 -11.07 -11.52
C PRO A 141 4.09 -10.10 -10.40
N ALA A 142 2.78 -9.94 -10.21
CA ALA A 142 2.21 -8.93 -9.31
C ALA A 142 1.09 -9.45 -8.40
N TYR A 143 0.78 -8.67 -7.36
CA TYR A 143 -0.36 -8.92 -6.48
C TYR A 143 -1.71 -8.68 -7.19
N MET A 144 -2.37 -9.77 -7.56
CA MET A 144 -3.55 -9.78 -8.43
C MET A 144 -4.77 -8.99 -7.91
N LEU A 145 -4.93 -8.80 -6.60
CA LEU A 145 -6.10 -8.08 -6.07
C LEU A 145 -6.09 -6.58 -6.38
N ALA A 146 -4.93 -6.01 -6.71
CA ALA A 146 -4.84 -4.61 -7.14
C ALA A 146 -5.46 -4.39 -8.53
N PHE A 147 -5.54 -5.43 -9.38
CA PHE A 147 -5.96 -5.29 -10.78
C PHE A 147 -7.39 -4.80 -10.90
N ARG A 148 -8.29 -5.29 -10.04
CA ARG A 148 -9.68 -4.83 -9.99
C ARG A 148 -9.78 -3.31 -9.78
N VAL A 149 -8.97 -2.77 -8.88
CA VAL A 149 -8.99 -1.34 -8.54
C VAL A 149 -8.60 -0.49 -9.76
N PHE A 150 -7.57 -0.90 -10.50
CA PHE A 150 -7.16 -0.18 -11.71
C PHE A 150 -8.16 -0.39 -12.86
N GLU A 151 -8.48 -1.63 -13.17
CA GLU A 151 -9.25 -1.99 -14.37
C GLU A 151 -10.73 -1.62 -14.24
N GLN A 152 -11.40 -2.10 -13.18
CA GLN A 152 -12.85 -1.97 -13.02
C GLN A 152 -13.24 -0.64 -12.36
N ASP A 153 -12.56 -0.28 -11.27
CA ASP A 153 -13.00 0.84 -10.43
C ASP A 153 -12.47 2.20 -10.94
N ALA A 154 -11.20 2.25 -11.39
CA ALA A 154 -10.56 3.49 -11.86
C ALA A 154 -10.64 3.70 -13.40
N GLY A 155 -11.26 2.77 -14.13
CA GLY A 155 -11.53 2.92 -15.56
C GLY A 155 -10.33 2.67 -16.48
N PHE A 156 -9.35 1.88 -16.04
CA PHE A 156 -8.18 1.51 -16.85
C PHE A 156 -8.31 0.17 -17.58
N ALA A 157 -9.53 -0.34 -17.77
CA ALA A 157 -9.76 -1.55 -18.57
C ALA A 157 -9.03 -1.52 -19.92
N GLY A 158 -8.30 -2.60 -20.24
CA GLY A 158 -7.46 -2.71 -21.43
C GLY A 158 -6.18 -1.85 -21.44
N ARG A 159 -5.86 -1.13 -20.35
CA ARG A 159 -4.72 -0.20 -20.24
C ARG A 159 -3.74 -0.55 -19.11
N LEU A 160 -3.89 -1.74 -18.54
CA LEU A 160 -2.87 -2.34 -17.69
C LEU A 160 -1.76 -2.90 -18.61
N ARG A 161 -0.52 -2.60 -18.29
CA ARG A 161 0.67 -3.05 -19.04
C ARG A 161 1.63 -3.72 -18.08
N ALA A 162 2.01 -4.95 -18.40
CA ALA A 162 3.01 -5.68 -17.61
C ALA A 162 4.41 -5.13 -17.90
N VAL A 163 5.21 -5.02 -16.85
CA VAL A 163 6.63 -4.67 -16.93
C VAL A 163 7.40 -5.85 -16.33
N PRO A 164 8.30 -6.50 -17.07
CA PRO A 164 9.09 -7.59 -16.53
C PRO A 164 10.01 -7.07 -15.42
N GLU A 165 10.49 -7.99 -14.59
CA GLU A 165 11.53 -7.73 -13.60
C GLU A 165 12.75 -8.63 -13.85
N ASP A 166 13.92 -8.10 -13.49
CA ASP A 166 15.18 -8.80 -13.40
C ASP A 166 15.57 -9.07 -11.93
N GLU A 167 16.79 -9.51 -11.68
CA GLU A 167 17.31 -9.82 -10.32
C GLU A 167 17.27 -8.61 -9.37
N GLU A 168 17.28 -7.37 -9.90
CA GLU A 168 17.18 -6.12 -9.14
C GLU A 168 15.77 -5.52 -9.17
N GLY A 169 14.75 -6.27 -9.61
CA GLY A 169 13.36 -5.82 -9.72
C GLY A 169 13.03 -5.25 -11.11
N ILE A 170 12.14 -4.26 -11.16
CA ILE A 170 11.56 -3.73 -12.42
C ILE A 170 12.58 -3.47 -13.54
N ASP A 171 12.31 -3.92 -14.76
CA ASP A 171 13.15 -3.59 -15.93
C ASP A 171 12.91 -2.15 -16.38
N ILE A 172 13.88 -1.28 -16.09
CA ILE A 172 13.82 0.16 -16.42
C ILE A 172 13.93 0.41 -17.92
N ALA A 173 14.75 -0.38 -18.62
CA ALA A 173 14.96 -0.19 -20.05
C ALA A 173 13.69 -0.56 -20.83
N TYR A 174 13.07 -1.67 -20.46
CA TYR A 174 11.76 -2.06 -20.98
C TYR A 174 10.70 -1.00 -20.68
N LEU A 175 10.57 -0.58 -19.41
CA LEU A 175 9.57 0.42 -19.01
C LEU A 175 9.72 1.72 -19.80
N ARG A 176 10.95 2.22 -19.95
CA ARG A 176 11.26 3.43 -20.72
C ARG A 176 10.84 3.27 -22.19
N ALA A 177 11.17 2.14 -22.81
CA ALA A 177 10.84 1.89 -24.21
C ALA A 177 9.32 1.87 -24.43
N GLU A 178 8.56 1.20 -23.55
CA GLU A 178 7.11 1.09 -23.66
C GLU A 178 6.37 2.39 -23.29
N MET A 179 6.83 3.12 -22.28
CA MET A 179 6.32 4.48 -22.00
C MET A 179 6.54 5.40 -23.20
N GLY A 180 7.72 5.35 -23.83
CA GLY A 180 8.00 6.09 -25.06
C GLY A 180 7.07 5.73 -26.22
N LYS A 181 6.74 4.45 -26.41
CA LYS A 181 5.74 4.01 -27.40
C LYS A 181 4.35 4.55 -27.06
N SER A 182 3.95 4.45 -25.79
CA SER A 182 2.68 4.99 -25.30
C SER A 182 2.58 6.50 -25.50
N GLU A 183 3.69 7.25 -25.33
CA GLU A 183 3.70 8.69 -25.59
C GLU A 183 3.52 9.03 -27.06
N ARG A 184 4.18 8.30 -27.96
CA ARG A 184 4.03 8.51 -29.42
C ARG A 184 2.63 8.20 -29.90
N GLN A 185 2.07 7.06 -29.49
CA GLN A 185 0.69 6.69 -29.82
C GLN A 185 -0.31 7.75 -29.34
N ALA A 186 -0.13 8.25 -28.11
CA ALA A 186 -0.95 9.33 -27.58
C ALA A 186 -0.86 10.64 -28.38
N ALA A 187 0.30 10.96 -28.97
CA ALA A 187 0.47 12.15 -29.79
C ALA A 187 -0.18 12.02 -31.18
N GLU A 188 -0.24 10.79 -31.72
CA GLU A 188 -0.86 10.49 -33.03
C GLU A 188 -2.39 10.39 -32.94
N GLU A 189 -2.91 9.84 -31.84
CA GLU A 189 -4.34 9.80 -31.56
C GLU A 189 -4.85 11.22 -31.27
N GLN A 190 -5.46 11.88 -32.26
CA GLN A 190 -6.11 13.20 -32.15
C GLN A 190 -7.14 13.32 -30.99
N GLY A 191 -7.46 12.21 -30.31
CA GLY A 191 -8.32 12.10 -29.14
C GLY A 191 -7.62 12.08 -27.78
N ASN A 192 -6.28 11.99 -27.69
CA ASN A 192 -5.57 12.10 -26.42
C ASN A 192 -5.37 13.61 -26.10
N ARG A 193 -6.37 14.14 -25.40
CA ARG A 193 -6.59 15.58 -25.22
C ARG A 193 -5.44 16.21 -24.43
N ARG A 194 -5.19 17.51 -24.66
CA ARG A 194 -4.12 18.30 -24.00
C ARG A 194 -4.19 18.33 -22.45
N GLY A 195 -5.19 17.72 -21.81
CA GLY A 195 -5.31 17.66 -20.36
C GLY A 195 -6.45 16.76 -19.87
N PRO A 196 -6.63 16.67 -18.53
CA PRO A 196 -7.70 15.91 -17.88
C PRO A 196 -9.10 16.33 -18.35
N ARG A 197 -10.06 15.39 -18.36
CA ARG A 197 -11.43 15.62 -18.86
C ARG A 197 -12.48 15.51 -17.76
N TYR A 198 -12.37 14.50 -16.92
CA TYR A 198 -13.36 14.17 -15.90
C TYR A 198 -13.03 14.84 -14.56
N LYS A 199 -11.77 15.20 -14.35
CA LYS A 199 -11.32 15.85 -13.12
C LYS A 199 -11.19 17.37 -13.34
N PRO A 200 -11.92 18.21 -12.58
CA PRO A 200 -11.71 19.66 -12.64
C PRO A 200 -10.33 20.02 -12.09
N SER A 201 -9.79 21.16 -12.50
CA SER A 201 -8.56 21.69 -11.91
C SER A 201 -8.78 21.96 -10.42
N ARG A 202 -7.88 21.45 -9.57
CA ARG A 202 -7.89 21.64 -8.12
C ARG A 202 -6.49 22.02 -7.65
N PRO A 203 -6.33 22.99 -6.74
CA PRO A 203 -5.02 23.38 -6.21
C PRO A 203 -4.26 22.22 -5.54
N TRP A 204 -5.00 21.29 -4.95
CA TRP A 204 -4.50 20.14 -4.20
C TRP A 204 -4.40 18.85 -5.03
N ALA A 205 -4.63 18.90 -6.34
CA ALA A 205 -4.54 17.73 -7.21
C ALA A 205 -3.63 17.97 -8.40
N LYS A 206 -3.03 16.88 -8.89
CA LYS A 206 -2.31 16.81 -10.15
C LYS A 206 -2.72 15.52 -10.83
N VAL A 207 -2.98 15.53 -12.13
CA VAL A 207 -3.26 14.30 -12.87
C VAL A 207 -2.01 13.87 -13.62
N TYR A 208 -1.49 12.67 -13.31
CA TYR A 208 -0.29 12.13 -13.95
C TYR A 208 -0.64 11.46 -15.29
N LYS A 209 0.31 11.50 -16.23
CA LYS A 209 0.19 10.81 -17.53
C LYS A 209 0.29 9.30 -17.40
N HIS A 210 1.04 8.80 -16.44
CA HIS A 210 1.21 7.36 -16.20
C HIS A 210 1.09 7.04 -14.72
N VAL A 211 0.74 5.79 -14.42
CA VAL A 211 0.82 5.23 -13.07
C VAL A 211 1.70 4.00 -13.13
N VAL A 212 2.64 3.87 -12.21
CA VAL A 212 3.45 2.66 -12.01
C VAL A 212 3.07 2.06 -10.67
N TYR A 213 2.70 0.79 -10.63
CA TYR A 213 2.45 0.04 -9.41
C TYR A 213 3.52 -1.03 -9.23
N CYS A 214 4.20 -1.00 -8.08
CA CYS A 214 5.24 -1.95 -7.74
C CYS A 214 5.25 -2.25 -6.24
N VAL A 215 5.85 -3.38 -5.88
CA VAL A 215 6.16 -3.75 -4.49
C VAL A 215 7.69 -3.74 -4.40
N PRO A 216 8.34 -2.67 -3.93
CA PRO A 216 9.79 -2.50 -4.10
C PRO A 216 10.64 -3.43 -3.25
N THR A 217 10.08 -3.93 -2.15
CA THR A 217 10.79 -4.75 -1.16
C THR A 217 9.96 -5.99 -0.86
N PHE A 218 10.58 -7.16 -0.99
CA PHE A 218 9.91 -8.47 -0.85
C PHE A 218 8.67 -8.58 -1.75
N ALA A 219 8.88 -8.31 -3.05
CA ALA A 219 7.82 -8.26 -4.05
C ALA A 219 6.91 -9.49 -3.98
N ASN A 220 5.59 -9.28 -4.06
CA ASN A 220 4.63 -10.38 -4.08
C ASN A 220 4.24 -10.68 -5.54
N PRO A 221 4.52 -11.88 -6.09
CA PRO A 221 4.99 -13.11 -5.41
C PRO A 221 6.50 -13.40 -5.51
N SER A 222 7.27 -12.62 -6.26
CA SER A 222 8.63 -13.00 -6.66
C SER A 222 9.70 -12.91 -5.56
N SER A 223 9.38 -12.30 -4.43
CA SER A 223 10.26 -11.96 -3.29
C SER A 223 11.42 -11.02 -3.60
N ARG A 224 11.47 -10.43 -4.80
CA ARG A 224 12.55 -9.52 -5.21
C ARG A 224 12.55 -8.23 -4.39
N THR A 225 13.75 -7.67 -4.20
CA THR A 225 13.94 -6.36 -3.57
C THR A 225 14.74 -5.47 -4.50
N MET A 226 14.16 -4.32 -4.86
CA MET A 226 14.77 -3.34 -5.74
C MET A 226 16.02 -2.73 -5.10
N SER A 227 17.12 -2.75 -5.83
CA SER A 227 18.36 -2.10 -5.41
C SER A 227 18.21 -0.58 -5.32
N LEU A 228 19.08 0.10 -4.56
CA LEU A 228 19.07 1.56 -4.49
C LEU A 228 19.28 2.21 -5.87
N ARG A 229 20.12 1.62 -6.71
CA ARG A 229 20.33 2.07 -8.10
C ARG A 229 19.02 2.02 -8.87
N ARG A 230 18.30 0.88 -8.79
CA ARG A 230 17.02 0.68 -9.47
C ARG A 230 15.96 1.67 -9.00
N ARG A 231 15.88 1.93 -7.69
CA ARG A 231 14.95 2.92 -7.10
C ARG A 231 15.20 4.33 -7.66
N ARG A 232 16.47 4.75 -7.75
CA ARG A 232 16.86 6.05 -8.30
C ARG A 232 16.51 6.17 -9.79
N GLU A 233 16.76 5.11 -10.56
CA GLU A 233 16.42 5.07 -11.99
C GLU A 233 14.91 5.15 -12.22
N LEU A 234 14.12 4.43 -11.42
CA LEU A 234 12.66 4.46 -11.50
C LEU A 234 12.10 5.85 -11.20
N VAL A 235 12.58 6.51 -10.14
CA VAL A 235 12.15 7.88 -9.79
C VAL A 235 12.48 8.87 -10.90
N ARG A 236 13.69 8.79 -11.49
CA ARG A 236 14.06 9.66 -12.62
C ARG A 236 13.20 9.42 -13.85
N LEU A 237 12.94 8.16 -14.17
CA LEU A 237 12.04 7.81 -15.27
C LEU A 237 10.61 8.31 -15.02
N ALA A 238 10.12 8.20 -13.78
CA ALA A 238 8.81 8.71 -13.41
C ALA A 238 8.71 10.23 -13.58
N ARG A 239 9.76 10.98 -13.25
CA ARG A 239 9.82 12.43 -13.51
C ARG A 239 9.82 12.75 -15.00
N GLU A 240 10.58 11.99 -15.80
CA GLU A 240 10.69 12.17 -17.26
C GLU A 240 9.36 11.99 -17.98
N TYR A 241 8.58 10.97 -17.59
CA TYR A 241 7.31 10.63 -18.23
C TYR A 241 6.07 11.19 -17.51
N ASP A 242 6.25 11.99 -16.45
CA ASP A 242 5.16 12.46 -15.58
C ASP A 242 4.29 11.29 -15.05
N ALA A 243 4.95 10.33 -14.43
CA ALA A 243 4.34 9.15 -13.83
C ALA A 243 4.24 9.26 -12.31
N LEU A 244 3.15 8.73 -11.74
CA LEU A 244 3.03 8.44 -10.31
C LEU A 244 3.49 7.01 -10.04
N VAL A 245 4.52 6.84 -9.22
CA VAL A 245 4.95 5.53 -8.71
C VAL A 245 4.26 5.28 -7.38
N VAL A 246 3.36 4.31 -7.37
CA VAL A 246 2.71 3.79 -6.16
C VAL A 246 3.52 2.59 -5.67
N ALA A 247 4.30 2.80 -4.61
CA ALA A 247 5.05 1.75 -3.94
C ALA A 247 4.17 1.06 -2.88
N ASP A 248 3.81 -0.20 -3.10
CA ASP A 248 3.08 -1.01 -2.12
C ASP A 248 4.05 -1.54 -1.05
N ASP A 249 4.25 -0.75 0.01
CA ASP A 249 5.28 -0.97 1.03
C ASP A 249 4.76 -1.78 2.23
N VAL A 250 3.68 -2.56 2.05
CA VAL A 250 3.04 -3.34 3.12
C VAL A 250 3.92 -4.43 3.75
N TYR A 251 5.05 -4.78 3.11
CA TYR A 251 6.06 -5.71 3.64
C TYR A 251 7.40 -5.04 3.92
N ASP A 252 7.58 -3.76 3.58
CA ASP A 252 8.91 -3.16 3.51
C ASP A 252 9.63 -3.14 4.86
N PHE A 253 8.91 -3.00 5.96
CA PHE A 253 9.44 -3.00 7.33
C PHE A 253 9.79 -4.41 7.87
N LEU A 254 9.45 -5.49 7.14
CA LEU A 254 9.71 -6.88 7.52
C LEU A 254 11.13 -7.32 7.12
N GLN A 255 12.14 -6.50 7.43
CA GLN A 255 13.53 -6.75 7.03
C GLN A 255 14.24 -7.58 8.09
N TRP A 256 14.32 -8.90 7.88
CA TRP A 256 15.14 -9.78 8.71
C TRP A 256 16.56 -9.94 8.14
N PRO A 257 17.58 -9.99 9.01
CA PRO A 257 18.93 -10.30 8.58
C PRO A 257 18.98 -11.74 8.05
N ALA A 258 19.31 -11.90 6.77
CA ALA A 258 19.62 -13.22 6.23
C ALA A 258 21.09 -13.56 6.55
N LYS A 259 21.34 -14.71 7.19
CA LYS A 259 22.69 -15.28 7.24
C LYS A 259 23.14 -15.58 5.81
N LYS A 260 24.19 -14.91 5.33
CA LYS A 260 24.85 -15.30 4.08
C LYS A 260 25.40 -16.73 4.23
N PRO A 261 25.12 -17.66 3.32
CA PRO A 261 25.81 -18.95 3.30
C PRO A 261 27.32 -18.67 3.13
N GLY A 262 28.13 -19.04 4.12
CA GLY A 262 29.60 -18.86 4.10
C GLY A 262 30.15 -17.50 4.55
N GLY A 263 29.30 -16.54 4.96
CA GLY A 263 29.75 -15.24 5.47
C GLY A 263 30.05 -15.27 6.97
N HIS A 264 31.21 -14.76 7.38
CA HIS A 264 31.50 -14.49 8.78
C HIS A 264 30.56 -13.39 9.30
N SER A 265 30.01 -13.63 10.51
CA SER A 265 29.18 -12.79 11.39
C SER A 265 28.42 -11.62 10.76
N ALA A 266 27.10 -11.63 10.97
CA ALA A 266 26.23 -10.45 10.88
C ALA A 266 26.90 -9.20 11.53
N PRO A 267 26.53 -7.97 11.11
CA PRO A 267 26.99 -6.76 11.79
C PRO A 267 26.79 -6.93 13.31
N SER A 268 27.69 -6.36 14.10
CA SER A 268 27.82 -6.56 15.56
C SER A 268 26.61 -6.18 16.43
N GLY A 269 25.45 -5.85 15.83
CA GLY A 269 24.17 -5.72 16.51
C GLY A 269 23.39 -7.03 16.36
N GLY A 270 22.86 -7.56 17.47
CA GLY A 270 22.13 -8.84 17.47
C GLY A 270 20.93 -8.86 16.49
N GLU A 271 20.32 -10.04 16.29
CA GLU A 271 19.14 -10.23 15.42
C GLU A 271 18.02 -9.22 15.70
N GLU A 272 17.92 -8.73 16.93
CA GLU A 272 16.96 -7.73 17.39
C GLU A 272 17.23 -6.32 16.85
N GLU A 273 18.47 -5.97 16.53
CA GLU A 273 18.86 -4.64 16.02
C GLU A 273 18.67 -4.54 14.50
N ALA A 274 18.77 -5.67 13.80
CA ALA A 274 18.53 -5.76 12.36
C ALA A 274 17.07 -5.51 11.95
N VAL A 275 16.11 -5.72 12.86
CA VAL A 275 14.67 -5.47 12.61
C VAL A 275 14.24 -4.06 13.08
N LYS A 276 15.16 -3.26 13.63
CA LYS A 276 14.86 -1.91 14.17
C LYS A 276 15.08 -0.77 13.17
N THR A 277 15.75 -1.05 12.05
CA THR A 277 16.15 -0.04 11.06
C THR A 277 16.10 -0.61 9.65
N ALA A 278 15.62 0.18 8.70
CA ALA A 278 15.63 -0.19 7.29
C ALA A 278 17.06 -0.26 6.74
N HIS A 279 17.31 -1.19 5.81
CA HIS A 279 18.58 -1.32 5.09
C HIS A 279 18.63 -0.45 3.83
N LEU A 280 17.48 -0.17 3.23
CA LEU A 280 17.35 0.62 2.01
C LEU A 280 16.28 1.71 2.18
N PRO A 281 16.47 2.90 1.60
CA PRO A 281 15.42 3.91 1.56
C PRO A 281 14.26 3.47 0.66
N ARG A 282 13.04 3.92 0.96
CA ARG A 282 11.87 3.68 0.12
C ARG A 282 11.88 4.58 -1.11
N LEU A 283 11.03 4.30 -2.09
CA LEU A 283 10.90 5.13 -3.29
C LEU A 283 10.46 6.56 -2.96
N VAL A 284 9.57 6.75 -1.97
CA VAL A 284 9.16 8.08 -1.50
C VAL A 284 10.33 8.86 -0.88
N ASP A 285 11.25 8.18 -0.20
CA ASP A 285 12.44 8.81 0.39
C ASP A 285 13.44 9.20 -0.73
N VAL A 286 13.64 8.30 -1.71
CA VAL A 286 14.50 8.53 -2.87
C VAL A 286 13.99 9.70 -3.73
N ASP A 287 12.68 9.81 -3.96
CA ASP A 287 12.09 10.93 -4.71
C ASP A 287 12.21 12.27 -4.00
N ARG A 288 12.44 12.29 -2.69
CA ARG A 288 12.73 13.53 -1.97
C ARG A 288 14.22 13.86 -1.93
N GLU A 289 15.08 12.85 -1.89
CA GLU A 289 16.53 13.05 -1.80
C GLU A 289 17.15 13.46 -3.15
N ILE A 290 16.77 12.81 -4.26
CA ILE A 290 17.53 12.95 -5.50
C ILE A 290 17.16 14.20 -6.28
N ASP A 291 18.18 14.82 -6.86
CA ASP A 291 18.09 15.91 -7.84
C ASP A 291 17.19 17.08 -7.36
N GLY A 292 17.25 17.44 -6.07
CA GLY A 292 16.48 18.52 -5.45
C GLY A 292 15.05 18.14 -5.02
N GLY A 293 14.70 16.86 -5.14
CA GLY A 293 13.46 16.33 -4.58
C GLY A 293 12.18 16.89 -5.19
N THR A 294 11.17 17.11 -4.34
CA THR A 294 9.90 17.73 -4.72
C THR A 294 9.98 19.25 -4.85
N GLY A 295 11.08 19.87 -4.38
CA GLY A 295 11.33 21.31 -4.46
C GLY A 295 12.32 21.72 -5.56
N ARG A 296 12.75 20.78 -6.41
CA ARG A 296 13.67 21.03 -7.52
C ARG A 296 13.13 22.11 -8.48
N PRO A 297 14.00 22.84 -9.21
CA PRO A 297 13.56 23.81 -10.20
C PRO A 297 12.55 23.21 -11.20
N GLY A 298 11.40 23.85 -11.34
CA GLY A 298 10.32 23.41 -12.22
C GLY A 298 9.43 22.28 -11.69
N ALA A 299 9.61 21.83 -10.44
CA ALA A 299 8.67 20.89 -9.83
C ALA A 299 7.39 21.57 -9.33
N ASP A 300 6.30 20.81 -9.34
CA ASP A 300 4.97 21.19 -8.85
C ASP A 300 4.74 20.90 -7.35
N GLY A 301 5.74 20.35 -6.67
CA GLY A 301 5.68 20.00 -5.25
C GLY A 301 4.92 18.71 -4.92
N PHE A 302 4.29 18.02 -5.89
CA PHE A 302 3.56 16.78 -5.62
C PHE A 302 4.49 15.56 -5.52
N GLY A 303 5.63 15.59 -6.22
CA GLY A 303 6.53 14.44 -6.33
C GLY A 303 6.09 13.45 -7.41
N ASN A 304 6.72 12.29 -7.43
CA ASN A 304 6.49 11.23 -8.40
C ASN A 304 6.52 9.83 -7.76
N ALA A 305 6.77 9.71 -6.45
CA ALA A 305 6.64 8.45 -5.73
C ALA A 305 5.90 8.63 -4.39
N CYS A 306 5.05 7.67 -4.06
CA CYS A 306 4.39 7.57 -2.76
C CYS A 306 4.53 6.15 -2.18
N SER A 307 4.47 6.06 -0.85
CA SER A 307 4.42 4.80 -0.10
C SER A 307 2.99 4.50 0.28
N ASN A 308 2.52 3.30 -0.08
CA ASN A 308 1.20 2.77 0.25
C ASN A 308 1.34 1.79 1.42
N GLY A 309 0.99 2.26 2.62
CA GLY A 309 1.13 1.52 3.87
C GLY A 309 -0.17 0.91 4.35
N SER A 310 -0.06 -0.12 5.21
CA SER A 310 -1.23 -0.78 5.81
C SER A 310 -0.91 -1.42 7.15
N PHE A 311 -1.85 -1.34 8.08
CA PHE A 311 -1.79 -2.12 9.32
C PHE A 311 -2.16 -3.59 9.12
N SER A 312 -2.57 -4.01 7.91
CA SER A 312 -2.96 -5.39 7.63
C SER A 312 -1.88 -6.42 7.94
N LYS A 313 -0.60 -6.03 7.86
CA LYS A 313 0.57 -6.90 8.11
C LYS A 313 1.26 -6.62 9.44
N ILE A 314 0.69 -5.73 10.26
CA ILE A 314 1.23 -5.29 11.56
C ILE A 314 0.22 -5.57 12.68
N GLY A 315 -0.97 -4.96 12.58
CA GLY A 315 -2.06 -5.09 13.55
C GLY A 315 -3.05 -6.20 13.19
N GLY A 316 -3.30 -6.38 11.90
CA GLY A 316 -4.19 -7.40 11.35
C GLY A 316 -5.12 -6.85 10.28
N PRO A 317 -5.48 -7.66 9.27
CA PRO A 317 -6.25 -7.19 8.10
C PRO A 317 -7.69 -6.78 8.44
N GLY A 318 -8.25 -7.27 9.55
CA GLY A 318 -9.58 -6.92 10.02
C GLY A 318 -9.72 -5.46 10.46
N LEU A 319 -8.61 -4.77 10.76
CA LEU A 319 -8.62 -3.36 11.17
C LEU A 319 -9.07 -2.42 10.05
N ARG A 320 -8.88 -2.82 8.78
CA ARG A 320 -9.21 -2.00 7.60
C ARG A 320 -8.68 -0.56 7.72
N CYS A 321 -7.41 -0.45 8.12
CA CYS A 321 -6.74 0.82 8.36
C CYS A 321 -5.33 0.77 7.76
N GLY A 322 -4.89 1.89 7.21
CA GLY A 322 -3.57 2.09 6.63
C GLY A 322 -3.28 3.57 6.46
N TRP A 323 -2.27 3.88 5.67
CA TRP A 323 -1.86 5.24 5.41
C TRP A 323 -1.21 5.36 4.04
N VAL A 324 -1.17 6.58 3.52
CA VAL A 324 -0.28 6.96 2.43
C VAL A 324 0.80 7.88 2.99
N GLU A 325 2.02 7.74 2.48
CA GLU A 325 3.06 8.75 2.63
C GLU A 325 3.48 9.28 1.27
N GLY A 326 3.55 10.60 1.13
CA GLY A 326 4.03 11.26 -0.08
C GLY A 326 4.75 12.58 0.22
N SER A 327 4.74 13.50 -0.73
CA SER A 327 4.92 14.92 -0.41
C SER A 327 3.74 15.45 0.41
N GLU A 328 3.89 16.61 1.05
CA GLU A 328 2.78 17.23 1.80
C GLU A 328 1.59 17.53 0.88
N ARG A 329 1.85 18.06 -0.33
CA ARG A 329 0.79 18.31 -1.32
C ARG A 329 0.12 17.04 -1.79
N PHE A 330 0.88 15.95 -1.94
CA PHE A 330 0.32 14.65 -2.34
C PHE A 330 -0.56 14.06 -1.23
N ALA A 331 -0.06 14.01 0.00
CA ALA A 331 -0.81 13.49 1.14
C ALA A 331 -2.10 14.29 1.39
N TYR A 332 -2.02 15.62 1.31
CA TYR A 332 -3.20 16.47 1.35
C TYR A 332 -4.14 16.19 0.17
N GLY A 333 -3.64 16.05 -1.06
CA GLY A 333 -4.50 15.70 -2.20
C GLY A 333 -5.22 14.35 -2.06
N VAL A 334 -4.61 13.36 -1.39
CA VAL A 334 -5.28 12.09 -1.06
C VAL A 334 -6.36 12.27 0.00
N SER A 335 -6.20 13.16 0.98
CA SER A 335 -7.23 13.37 2.00
C SER A 335 -8.52 13.99 1.44
N GLN A 336 -8.41 14.71 0.33
CA GLN A 336 -9.54 15.42 -0.30
C GLN A 336 -10.36 14.54 -1.27
N THR A 337 -10.34 13.21 -1.09
CA THR A 337 -11.04 12.23 -1.95
C THR A 337 -12.42 11.87 -1.45
#